data_AF-A0A497NCJ9-F1
#
_entry.id   AF-A0A497NCJ9-F1
#
_cell.length_a   1.000
_cell.length_b   1.000
_cell.length_c   1.000
_cell.angle_alpha   90.00
_cell.angle_beta   90.00
_cell.angle_gamma   90.00
#
_symmetry.space_group_name_H-M   'P 1'
#
loop_
_entity.id
_entity.type
_entity.pdbx_description
1 polymer ?
#
loop_
_entity_poly.entity_id
_entity_poly.type
_entity_poly.pdbx_seq_one_letter_code
_entity_poly.pdbx_strand_id
1 'polypeptide(L)'
;MALILAAVMIMLEGLLSGFFRALRLEEGRLRPTAYLAAAILGTWLHVLLDATMYPDVKPLWPSTYNPFYHPAALMVPAYAFCVFTAILGLAIFVRERKAD
;
A
#
# COMPACT_ATOMS: atom_id res chain seq x y z
N MET A 1 10.62 5.25 7.89
CA MET A 1 9.66 5.70 6.86
C MET A 1 8.20 5.51 7.31
N ALA A 2 7.75 4.28 7.61
CA ALA A 2 6.36 4.01 8.02
C ALA A 2 5.82 4.90 9.16
N LEU A 3 6.59 5.09 10.24
CA LEU A 3 6.17 5.96 11.37
C LEU A 3 6.03 7.43 10.96
N ILE A 4 6.92 7.91 10.09
CA ILE A 4 6.89 9.28 9.56
C ILE A 4 5.66 9.44 8.66
N LEU A 5 5.42 8.48 7.77
CA LEU A 5 4.23 8.46 6.92
C LEU A 5 2.94 8.46 7.76
N ALA A 6 2.86 7.61 8.79
CA ALA A 6 1.71 7.58 9.69
C ALA A 6 1.50 8.93 10.40
N ALA A 7 2.57 9.52 10.94
CA ALA A 7 2.50 10.82 11.60
C ALA A 7 2.05 11.93 10.63
N VAL A 8 2.63 11.97 9.43
CA VAL A 8 2.25 12.93 8.37
C VAL A 8 0.78 12.75 7.98
N MET A 9 0.31 11.52 7.81
CA MET A 9 -1.10 11.25 7.49
C MET A 9 -2.06 11.69 8.59
N ILE A 10 -1.70 11.48 9.86
CA ILE A 10 -2.49 11.96 11.01
C ILE A 10 -2.56 13.49 11.04
N MET A 11 -1.46 14.18 10.71
CA MET A 11 -1.44 15.65 10.63
C MET A 11 -2.27 16.18 9.44
N LEU A 12 -2.25 15.46 8.32
CA LEU A 12 -2.96 15.83 7.09
C LEU A 12 -4.43 15.42 7.07
N GLU A 13 -4.88 14.60 8.02
CA GLU A 13 -6.27 14.11 8.11
C GLU A 13 -7.28 15.25 8.04
N GLY A 14 -7.04 16.35 8.76
CA GLY A 14 -7.91 17.53 8.73
C GLY A 14 -8.03 18.17 7.34
N LEU A 15 -6.95 18.18 6.56
CA LEU A 15 -6.90 18.75 5.21
C LEU A 15 -7.48 17.79 4.16
N LEU A 16 -7.19 16.50 4.28
CA LEU A 16 -7.53 15.48 3.28
C LEU A 16 -8.89 14.83 3.51
N SER A 17 -9.45 14.88 4.72
CA SER A 17 -10.74 14.26 5.06
C SER A 17 -11.88 14.71 4.13
N GLY A 18 -11.91 16.00 3.74
CA GLY A 18 -12.90 16.49 2.77
C GLY A 18 -12.76 15.83 1.40
N PHE A 19 -11.52 15.64 0.93
CA PHE A 19 -11.22 14.96 -0.33
C PHE A 19 -11.55 13.46 -0.25
N PHE A 20 -11.13 12.77 0.82
CA PHE A 20 -11.41 11.35 1.01
C PHE A 20 -12.91 11.07 1.15
N ARG A 21 -13.64 11.93 1.87
CA ARG A 21 -15.10 11.82 1.96
C ARG A 21 -15.79 12.09 0.63
N ALA A 22 -15.30 13.05 -0.17
CA ALA A 22 -15.81 13.29 -1.52
C ALA A 22 -15.59 12.09 -2.44
N LEU A 23 -14.44 11.42 -2.32
CA LEU A 23 -14.16 10.16 -3.00
C LEU A 23 -14.83 8.94 -2.34
N ARG A 24 -15.52 9.09 -1.19
CA ARG A 24 -16.08 7.99 -0.38
C ARG A 24 -15.07 6.91 -0.02
N LEU A 25 -13.84 7.32 0.27
CA LEU A 25 -12.77 6.45 0.77
C LEU A 25 -12.73 6.37 2.30
N GLU A 26 -13.56 7.18 2.97
CA GLU A 26 -13.65 7.24 4.43
C GLU A 26 -15.07 6.95 4.90
N GLU A 27 -15.25 5.82 5.60
CA GLU A 27 -16.49 5.46 6.29
C GLU A 27 -16.42 5.91 7.74
N GLY A 28 -16.63 7.22 7.96
CA GLY A 28 -16.59 7.82 9.29
C GLY A 28 -15.20 8.32 9.69
N ARG A 29 -14.95 8.50 11.00
CA ARG A 29 -13.67 8.99 11.51
C ARG A 29 -12.67 7.83 11.62
N LEU A 30 -11.60 7.85 10.83
CA LEU A 30 -10.53 6.87 10.94
C LEU A 30 -9.79 6.98 12.29
N ARG A 31 -9.40 5.83 12.84
CA ARG A 31 -8.58 5.78 14.06
C ARG A 31 -7.11 6.00 13.69
N PRO A 32 -6.30 6.67 14.53
CA PRO A 32 -4.85 6.79 14.30
C PRO A 32 -4.14 5.45 14.06
N THR A 33 -4.64 4.38 14.67
CA THR A 33 -4.15 3.01 14.49
C THR A 33 -4.33 2.50 13.06
N ALA A 34 -5.34 2.96 12.33
CA ALA A 34 -5.57 2.59 10.93
C ALA A 34 -4.48 3.18 10.03
N TYR A 35 -4.12 4.46 10.21
CA TYR A 35 -3.01 5.07 9.48
C TYR A 35 -1.68 4.40 9.79
N LEU A 36 -1.44 4.03 11.05
CA LEU A 36 -0.23 3.31 11.44
C LEU A 36 -0.17 1.92 10.78
N ALA A 37 -1.26 1.16 10.84
CA ALA A 37 -1.34 -0.16 10.20
C ALA A 37 -1.14 -0.05 8.69
N ALA A 38 -1.81 0.88 8.02
CA ALA A 38 -1.68 1.13 6.60
C ALA A 38 -0.24 1.54 6.23
N ALA A 39 0.40 2.41 7.01
CA ALA A 39 1.77 2.84 6.75
C ALA A 39 2.79 1.70 6.94
N ILE A 40 2.64 0.88 7.98
CA ILE A 40 3.52 -0.28 8.23
C ILE A 40 3.33 -1.31 7.11
N LEU A 41 2.08 -1.73 6.88
CA LEU A 41 1.76 -2.74 5.86
C LEU A 41 2.17 -2.25 4.47
N GLY A 42 1.80 -1.03 4.08
CA GLY A 42 2.13 -0.47 2.78
C GLY A 42 3.63 -0.37 2.54
N THR A 43 4.39 0.13 3.53
CA THR A 43 5.86 0.23 3.41
C THR A 43 6.49 -1.15 3.21
N TRP A 44 6.11 -2.14 4.03
CA TRP A 44 6.70 -3.48 3.95
C TRP A 44 6.26 -4.26 2.71
N LEU A 45 4.98 -4.20 2.34
CA LEU A 45 4.46 -4.85 1.13
C LEU A 45 5.14 -4.27 -0.12
N HIS A 46 5.33 -2.96 -0.18
CA HIS A 46 6.00 -2.31 -1.30
C HIS A 46 7.46 -2.76 -1.41
N VAL A 47 8.23 -2.71 -0.31
CA VAL A 47 9.62 -3.20 -0.28
C VAL A 47 9.71 -4.68 -0.67
N LEU A 48 8.78 -5.50 -0.20
CA LEU A 48 8.78 -6.94 -0.48
C LEU A 48 8.46 -7.23 -1.95
N LEU A 49 7.51 -6.51 -2.55
CA LEU A 49 7.20 -6.62 -3.98
C LEU A 49 8.41 -6.21 -4.82
N ASP A 50 9.02 -5.06 -4.52
CA ASP A 50 10.17 -4.57 -5.28
C ASP A 50 11.40 -5.48 -5.12
N ALA A 51 11.60 -6.06 -3.94
CA ALA A 51 12.68 -7.02 -3.68
C ALA A 51 12.63 -8.24 -4.62
N THR A 52 11.49 -8.58 -5.22
CA THR A 52 11.41 -9.70 -6.16
C THR A 52 11.96 -9.38 -7.56
N MET A 53 11.99 -8.11 -7.93
CA MET A 53 12.24 -7.64 -9.30
C MET A 53 13.50 -6.77 -9.42
N TYR A 54 13.86 -6.03 -8.38
CA TYR A 54 14.92 -5.03 -8.43
C TYR A 54 16.16 -5.45 -7.61
N PRO A 55 17.37 -5.43 -8.22
CA PRO A 55 18.58 -5.93 -7.57
C PRO A 55 19.14 -5.00 -6.50
N ASP A 56 18.78 -3.72 -6.51
CA ASP A 56 19.23 -2.70 -5.57
C ASP A 56 18.42 -2.72 -4.25
N VAL A 57 17.26 -3.36 -4.24
CA VAL A 57 16.42 -3.49 -3.05
C VAL A 57 16.96 -4.56 -2.11
N LYS A 58 17.29 -4.14 -0.88
CA LYS A 58 17.93 -4.97 0.16
C LYS A 58 17.03 -5.05 1.41
N PRO A 59 16.08 -6.02 1.46
CA PRO A 59 15.10 -6.08 2.54
C PRO A 59 15.68 -6.42 3.92
N LEU A 60 16.88 -7.02 3.95
CA LEU A 60 17.55 -7.49 5.17
C LEU A 60 18.82 -6.68 5.51
N TRP A 61 18.86 -5.39 5.13
CA TRP A 61 20.00 -4.52 5.42
C TRP A 61 20.37 -4.58 6.92
N PRO A 62 21.66 -4.75 7.30
CA PRO A 62 22.88 -4.54 6.50
C PRO A 62 23.30 -5.70 5.58
N SER A 63 22.62 -6.86 5.62
CA SER A 63 22.88 -7.92 4.65
C SER A 63 22.54 -7.44 3.25
N THR A 64 23.47 -7.61 2.32
CA THR A 64 23.27 -7.29 0.90
C THR A 64 22.55 -8.42 0.15
N TYR A 65 22.38 -9.58 0.79
CA TYR A 65 21.71 -10.72 0.21
C TYR A 65 20.18 -10.54 0.24
N ASN A 66 19.55 -10.65 -0.94
CA ASN A 66 18.11 -10.62 -1.10
C ASN A 66 17.60 -12.02 -1.52
N PRO A 67 17.02 -12.82 -0.61
CA PRO A 67 16.54 -14.17 -0.93
C PRO A 67 15.33 -14.18 -1.87
N PHE A 68 14.66 -13.05 -2.07
CA PHE A 68 13.45 -12.95 -2.87
C PHE A 68 13.73 -12.57 -4.34
N TYR A 69 14.96 -12.20 -4.67
CA TYR A 69 15.33 -11.69 -5.99
C TYR A 69 15.35 -12.80 -7.05
N HIS A 70 14.25 -12.94 -7.78
CA HIS A 70 14.10 -13.89 -8.89
C HIS A 70 13.32 -13.25 -10.05
N PRO A 71 13.87 -12.21 -10.70
CA PRO A 71 13.12 -11.39 -11.67
C PRO A 71 12.60 -12.22 -12.86
N ALA A 72 13.36 -13.21 -13.33
CA ALA A 72 12.95 -14.06 -14.44
C ALA A 72 11.66 -14.88 -14.15
N ALA A 73 11.42 -15.22 -12.89
CA ALA A 73 10.25 -15.99 -12.48
C ALA A 73 9.13 -15.12 -11.88
N LEU A 74 9.49 -14.03 -11.19
CA LEU A 74 8.57 -13.26 -10.34
C LEU A 74 8.09 -11.94 -10.94
N MET A 75 8.73 -11.42 -11.98
CA MET A 75 8.33 -10.13 -12.59
C MET A 75 6.91 -10.18 -13.18
N VAL A 76 6.60 -11.19 -14.00
CA VAL A 76 5.26 -11.33 -14.60
C VAL A 76 4.18 -11.57 -13.53
N PRO A 77 4.36 -12.50 -12.56
CA PRO A 77 3.41 -12.67 -11.45
C PRO A 77 3.21 -11.41 -10.61
N ALA A 78 4.27 -10.63 -10.35
CA ALA A 78 4.16 -9.40 -9.57
C ALA A 78 3.32 -8.34 -10.28
N TYR A 79 3.54 -8.12 -11.59
CA TYR A 79 2.68 -7.22 -12.37
C TYR A 79 1.24 -7.72 -12.46
N ALA A 80 1.04 -9.02 -12.65
CA ALA A 80 -0.30 -9.61 -12.65
C ALA A 80 -1.01 -9.42 -11.31
N PHE A 81 -0.29 -9.59 -10.20
CA PHE A 81 -0.80 -9.32 -8.85
C PHE A 81 -1.21 -7.85 -8.68
N CYS A 82 -0.39 -6.90 -9.13
CA CYS A 82 -0.72 -5.48 -9.10
C CYS A 82 -1.98 -5.15 -9.92
N VAL A 83 -2.08 -5.66 -11.15
CA VAL A 83 -3.28 -5.44 -11.99
C VAL A 83 -4.51 -6.09 -11.36
N PHE A 84 -4.38 -7.32 -10.86
CA PHE A 84 -5.49 -8.02 -10.21
C PHE A 84 -6.00 -7.28 -8.97
N THR A 85 -5.10 -6.85 -8.09
CA THR A 85 -5.46 -6.09 -6.89
C THR A 85 -6.06 -4.72 -7.22
N ALA A 86 -5.59 -4.06 -8.28
CA ALA A 86 -6.20 -2.82 -8.77
C ALA A 86 -7.64 -3.04 -9.27
N ILE A 87 -7.88 -4.09 -10.06
CA ILE A 87 -9.23 -4.47 -10.52
C ILE A 87 -10.14 -4.81 -9.33
N LEU A 88 -9.63 -5.60 -8.37
CA LEU A 88 -10.38 -5.97 -7.18
C LEU A 88 -10.77 -4.74 -6.34
N GLY A 89 -9.82 -3.84 -6.09
CA GLY A 89 -10.07 -2.59 -5.38
C GLY A 89 -11.10 -1.72 -6.09
N LEU A 90 -11.01 -1.61 -7.42
CA LEU A 90 -12.00 -0.88 -8.22
C LEU A 90 -13.39 -1.53 -8.17
N ALA A 91 -13.46 -2.87 -8.21
CA ALA A 91 -14.72 -3.60 -8.12
C ALA A 91 -15.42 -3.37 -6.76
N ILE A 92 -14.65 -3.42 -5.66
CA ILE A 92 -15.15 -3.10 -4.32
C ILE A 92 -15.64 -1.65 -4.27
N PHE A 93 -14.83 -0.71 -4.75
CA PHE A 93 -15.17 0.70 -4.78
C PHE A 93 -16.47 0.99 -5.55
N VAL A 94 -16.63 0.40 -6.73
CA VAL A 94 -17.85 0.56 -7.55
C VAL A 94 -19.06 -0.12 -6.90
N ARG A 95 -18.88 -1.26 -6.22
CA ARG A 95 -19.95 -1.96 -5.50
C ARG A 95 -20.48 -1.12 -4.35
N GLU A 96 -19.60 -0.62 -3.47
CA GLU A 96 -19.99 0.23 -2.35
C GLU A 96 -20.67 1.52 -2.83
N ARG A 97 -20.26 2.06 -3.99
CA ARG A 97 -20.93 3.22 -4.60
C ARG A 97 -22.35 2.93 -5.10
N LYS A 98 -22.68 1.69 -5.49
CA LYS A 98 -23.99 1.30 -6.02
C LYS A 98 -24.99 0.83 -4.97
N ALA A 99 -24.53 0.52 -3.76
CA ALA A 99 -25.38 0.01 -2.68
C ALA A 99 -26.21 1.10 -1.97
N ASP A 100 -25.89 2.38 -2.26
CA ASP A 100 -26.62 3.59 -1.84
C ASP A 100 -27.44 4.18 -2.99
#